data_AF-A0A6A1W2M0-F1
#
_entry.id   AF-A0A6A1W2M0-F1
#
_cell.length_a   1.000
_cell.length_b   1.000
_cell.length_c   1.000
_cell.angle_alpha   90.00
_cell.angle_beta   90.00
_cell.angle_gamma   90.00
#
_symmetry.space_group_name_H-M   'P 1'
#
loop_
_entity.id
_entity.type
_entity.pdbx_description
1 polymer ?
#
loop_
_entity_poly.entity_id
_entity_poly.type
_entity_poly.pdbx_seq_one_letter_code
_entity_poly.pdbx_strand_id
1 'polypeptide(L)'
;MKRGREFPSVTSGQLHTTSASKRGRGRTRGDHFDLDYTRHEDVRTVVETMMTARRTHRNRMHAYFKKFPSKEAALLKPHPDTTEEQWKELCDLFTSEAFMKRSEQNKKNRSKLTVNHAAGSRSFQRTRACMKNQESGNINPAELYKKNYTNKDGIWTLEGAREIYERMDAFQRKCDLEGKTYTEIEKQAEMEATLRDHREEQRVEQERIRLEQEERMKREQERMRVEHEERMQQEQERMRKEQERLRAEISKELEKKMFSVMEKKMSDMSKRLFSQFGAFCYINEINGASNNYCDASNTQYPCNPSQQYYGRRPLQLTWNYNYGAAESSNGFDGLNSLGTVGTDPIISFKTALWFWMNNVHQVVIQEFGATI
;
A
#
# COMPACT_ATOMS: atom_id res chain seq x y z
N MET A 1 90.69 -7.82 25.32
CA MET A 1 91.09 -7.08 24.10
C MET A 1 90.12 -5.93 23.85
N LYS A 2 90.65 -4.75 23.47
CA LYS A 2 89.96 -3.45 23.18
C LYS A 2 89.71 -2.59 24.44
N ARG A 3 90.67 -1.75 24.82
CA ARG A 3 91.07 -0.43 24.25
C ARG A 3 90.41 0.68 25.07
N GLY A 4 91.24 1.33 25.90
CA GLY A 4 90.90 2.57 26.58
C GLY A 4 90.58 3.67 25.57
N ARG A 5 89.80 4.64 26.03
CA ARG A 5 89.56 5.89 25.31
C ARG A 5 89.80 7.04 26.27
N GLU A 6 90.82 7.80 25.91
CA GLU A 6 91.29 9.02 26.53
C GLU A 6 90.19 10.09 26.51
N PHE A 7 90.12 10.88 27.59
CA PHE A 7 89.35 12.10 27.65
C PHE A 7 90.17 13.24 27.05
N PRO A 8 89.66 14.00 26.07
CA PRO A 8 90.36 15.20 25.61
C PRO A 8 90.14 16.35 26.60
N SER A 9 91.26 16.90 27.08
CA SER A 9 91.35 18.20 27.72
C SER A 9 90.97 19.30 26.72
N VAL A 10 89.96 20.11 27.03
CA VAL A 10 89.63 21.32 26.27
C VAL A 10 89.83 22.56 27.13
N THR A 11 90.60 23.46 26.55
CA THR A 11 91.14 24.75 26.95
C THR A 11 90.13 25.78 27.44
N SER A 12 90.60 26.61 28.38
CA SER A 12 90.05 27.91 28.76
C SER A 12 89.84 28.82 27.54
N GLY A 13 88.67 29.45 27.40
CA GLY A 13 88.44 30.46 26.38
C GLY A 13 86.97 30.89 26.19
N GLN A 14 86.68 32.10 26.66
CA GLN A 14 85.60 33.01 26.23
C GLN A 14 84.12 32.60 26.46
N LEU A 15 83.61 33.03 27.63
CA LEU A 15 82.20 33.30 27.84
C LEU A 15 81.78 34.53 27.01
N HIS A 16 81.16 34.30 25.85
CA HIS A 16 80.34 35.31 25.19
C HIS A 16 78.93 35.32 25.79
N THR A 17 78.59 36.43 26.43
CA THR A 17 77.26 36.77 26.88
C THR A 17 76.32 36.95 25.68
N THR A 18 75.32 36.09 25.55
CA THR A 18 74.13 36.40 24.73
C THR A 18 72.87 36.23 25.58
N SER A 19 72.19 37.36 25.76
CA SER A 19 70.98 37.53 26.56
C SER A 19 69.78 36.83 25.90
N ALA A 20 69.35 35.71 26.48
CA ALA A 20 68.06 35.10 26.18
C ALA A 20 67.06 35.40 27.29
N SER A 21 66.06 36.22 26.95
CA SER A 21 64.93 36.62 27.79
C SER A 21 64.13 35.41 28.28
N LYS A 22 64.39 34.98 29.52
CA LYS A 22 63.55 34.03 30.27
C LYS A 22 62.36 34.79 30.85
N ARG A 23 61.23 34.76 30.15
CA ARG A 23 59.94 35.14 30.74
C ARG A 23 59.63 34.22 31.92
N GLY A 24 59.52 34.80 33.12
CA GLY A 24 58.72 34.28 34.23
C GLY A 24 59.23 33.02 34.94
N ARG A 25 60.53 32.93 35.25
CA ARG A 25 60.96 32.14 36.42
C ARG A 25 61.48 33.13 37.45
N GLY A 26 60.89 33.11 38.65
CA GLY A 26 61.33 33.93 39.77
C GLY A 26 62.85 33.89 39.90
N ARG A 27 63.47 35.05 40.04
CA ARG A 27 64.90 35.17 40.36
C ARG A 27 65.10 34.58 41.75
N THR A 28 65.70 33.40 41.86
CA THR A 28 66.25 32.91 43.13
C THR A 28 67.58 33.63 43.36
N ARG A 29 67.52 34.78 44.03
CA ARG A 29 68.69 35.41 44.66
C ARG A 29 68.80 34.83 46.07
N GLY A 30 69.73 33.91 46.27
CA GLY A 30 69.96 33.26 47.56
C GLY A 30 68.88 32.25 47.93
N ASP A 31 69.25 31.20 48.64
CA ASP A 31 68.37 30.13 49.10
C ASP A 31 67.43 30.59 50.24
N HIS A 32 66.70 31.69 50.04
CA HIS A 32 65.61 32.09 50.92
C HIS A 32 64.28 31.98 50.17
N PHE A 33 63.43 31.07 50.64
CA PHE A 33 62.03 30.91 50.25
C PHE A 33 61.15 32.06 50.77
N ASP A 34 61.58 33.31 50.62
CA ASP A 34 60.80 34.47 51.03
C ASP A 34 59.81 34.83 49.93
N LEU A 35 58.57 34.37 50.09
CA LEU A 35 57.45 34.74 49.23
C LEU A 35 56.98 36.15 49.60
N ASP A 36 57.15 37.10 48.69
CA ASP A 36 56.64 38.46 48.85
C ASP A 36 55.14 38.51 48.52
N TYR A 37 54.31 38.41 49.57
CA TYR A 37 52.85 38.48 49.45
C TYR A 37 52.31 39.87 49.07
N THR A 38 53.16 40.89 48.97
CA THR A 38 52.76 42.21 48.45
C THR A 38 52.86 42.29 46.92
N ARG A 39 53.63 41.39 46.30
CA ARG A 39 53.77 41.29 44.84
C ARG A 39 52.69 40.40 44.25
N HIS A 40 51.83 41.00 43.43
CA HIS A 40 50.71 40.29 42.78
C HIS A 40 51.16 39.05 41.98
N GLU A 41 52.34 39.07 41.36
CA GLU A 41 52.85 37.91 40.58
C GLU A 41 53.16 36.70 41.48
N ASP A 42 53.73 36.95 42.65
CA ASP A 42 54.11 35.91 43.62
C ASP A 42 52.85 35.34 44.28
N VAL A 43 51.91 36.21 44.69
CA VAL A 43 50.58 35.80 45.19
C VAL A 43 49.83 34.97 44.14
N ARG A 44 49.80 35.40 42.87
CA ARG A 44 49.15 34.65 41.78
C ARG A 44 49.78 33.27 41.63
N THR A 45 51.10 33.19 41.63
CA THR A 45 51.84 31.92 41.47
C THR A 45 51.54 30.95 42.62
N VAL A 46 51.53 31.45 43.86
CA VAL A 46 51.19 30.65 45.05
C VAL A 46 49.76 30.11 44.93
N VAL A 47 48.79 30.97 44.62
CA VAL A 47 47.38 30.57 44.47
C VAL A 47 47.20 29.55 43.34
N GLU A 48 47.81 29.76 42.17
CA GLU A 48 47.73 28.82 41.04
C GLU A 48 48.35 27.46 41.38
N THR A 49 49.46 27.46 42.09
CA THR A 49 50.14 26.24 42.54
C THR A 49 49.28 25.48 43.56
N MET A 50 48.74 26.18 44.56
CA MET A 50 47.83 25.60 45.56
C MET A 50 46.56 25.03 44.91
N MET A 51 45.95 25.76 43.98
CA MET A 51 44.77 25.30 43.24
C MET A 51 45.05 24.06 42.39
N THR A 52 46.24 24.00 41.78
CA THR A 52 46.69 22.84 40.99
C THR A 52 46.93 21.64 41.89
N ALA A 53 47.59 21.82 43.05
CA ALA A 53 47.81 20.76 44.03
C ALA A 53 46.46 20.22 44.55
N ARG A 54 45.53 21.10 44.93
CA ARG A 54 44.17 20.73 45.37
C ARG A 54 43.42 19.95 44.30
N ARG A 55 43.48 20.38 43.04
CA ARG A 55 42.82 19.69 41.91
C ARG A 55 43.42 18.31 41.69
N THR A 56 44.75 18.20 41.71
CA THR A 56 45.46 16.93 41.53
C THR A 56 45.14 15.96 42.66
N HIS A 57 45.17 16.42 43.92
CA HIS A 57 44.77 15.63 45.09
C HIS A 57 43.32 15.14 44.93
N ARG A 58 42.36 16.03 44.65
CA ARG A 58 40.96 15.66 44.41
C ARG A 58 40.78 14.64 43.28
N ASN A 59 41.53 14.78 42.17
CA ASN A 59 41.47 13.83 41.06
C ASN A 59 41.97 12.44 41.48
N ARG A 60 43.04 12.36 42.27
CA ARG A 60 43.55 11.10 42.84
C ARG A 60 42.52 10.47 43.77
N MET A 61 41.94 11.26 44.68
CA MET A 61 40.88 10.79 45.58
C MET A 61 39.66 10.27 44.83
N HIS A 62 39.22 10.97 43.79
CA HIS A 62 38.11 10.54 42.94
C HIS A 62 38.43 9.26 42.14
N ALA A 63 39.68 9.10 41.67
CA ALA A 63 40.11 7.88 41.00
C ALA A 63 40.10 6.66 41.94
N TYR A 64 40.44 6.88 43.23
CA TYR A 64 40.30 5.85 44.25
C TYR A 64 38.84 5.55 44.58
N PHE A 65 38.01 6.59 44.79
CA PHE A 65 36.56 6.46 45.03
C PHE A 65 35.87 5.61 43.96
N LYS A 66 36.23 5.81 42.68
CA LYS A 66 35.69 5.04 41.54
C LYS A 66 35.97 3.54 41.55
N LYS A 67 36.87 3.05 42.42
CA LYS A 67 37.12 1.61 42.59
C LYS A 67 36.02 0.92 43.39
N PHE A 68 35.15 1.68 44.05
CA PHE A 68 34.05 1.16 44.85
C PHE A 68 32.70 1.28 44.12
N PRO A 69 31.77 0.33 44.34
CA PRO A 69 30.48 0.34 43.66
C PRO A 69 29.49 1.36 44.23
N SER A 70 29.65 1.75 45.50
CA SER A 70 28.76 2.71 46.17
C SER A 70 29.53 3.61 47.15
N LYS A 71 28.86 4.68 47.58
CA LYS A 71 29.38 5.61 48.58
C LYS A 71 29.62 4.92 49.92
N GLU A 72 28.68 4.08 50.34
CA GLU A 72 28.72 3.33 51.60
C GLU A 72 29.92 2.38 51.60
N ALA A 73 30.15 1.69 50.47
CA ALA A 73 31.32 0.83 50.31
C ALA A 73 32.65 1.61 50.33
N ALA A 74 32.67 2.84 49.80
CA ALA A 74 33.83 3.71 49.83
C ALA A 74 34.10 4.28 51.24
N LEU A 75 33.07 4.58 52.02
CA LEU A 75 33.20 5.13 53.37
C LEU A 75 33.82 4.12 54.35
N LEU A 76 33.60 2.82 54.15
CA LEU A 76 34.24 1.76 54.95
C LEU A 76 35.74 1.61 54.70
N LYS A 77 36.28 2.23 53.64
CA LYS A 77 37.69 2.13 53.25
C LYS A 77 38.25 3.52 52.91
N PRO A 78 38.51 4.38 53.92
CA PRO A 78 39.10 5.69 53.73
C PRO A 78 40.46 5.63 53.01
N HIS A 79 40.76 6.65 52.20
CA HIS A 79 42.05 6.74 51.53
C HIS A 79 43.16 7.06 52.56
N PRO A 80 44.35 6.43 52.50
CA PRO A 80 45.42 6.61 53.50
C PRO A 80 45.93 8.05 53.63
N ASP A 81 45.91 8.81 52.53
CA ASP A 81 46.33 10.22 52.50
C ASP A 81 45.24 11.22 52.98
N THR A 82 44.14 10.74 53.56
CA THR A 82 43.03 11.60 54.05
C THR A 82 42.56 11.14 55.42
N THR A 83 42.12 12.09 56.27
CA THR A 83 41.38 11.76 57.49
C THR A 83 39.99 11.21 57.17
N GLU A 84 39.36 10.52 58.13
CA GLU A 84 38.02 9.95 57.93
C GLU A 84 36.97 11.03 57.63
N GLU A 85 37.06 12.18 58.30
CA GLU A 85 36.17 13.32 58.10
C GLU A 85 36.35 13.93 56.70
N GLN A 86 37.60 14.14 56.29
CA GLN A 86 37.91 14.66 54.95
C GLN A 86 37.49 13.69 53.85
N TRP A 87 37.67 12.37 54.08
CA TRP A 87 37.22 11.35 53.14
C TRP A 87 35.71 11.33 53.00
N LYS A 88 34.97 11.48 54.11
CA LYS A 88 33.52 11.59 54.12
C LYS A 88 33.04 12.79 53.31
N GLU A 89 33.61 13.97 53.53
CA GLU A 89 33.29 15.18 52.75
C GLU A 89 33.57 15.00 51.24
N LEU A 90 34.67 14.33 50.90
CA LEU A 90 35.00 14.03 49.50
C LEU A 90 34.01 13.05 48.88
N CYS A 91 33.59 12.01 49.60
CA CYS A 91 32.55 11.07 49.15
C CYS A 91 31.20 11.77 48.97
N ASP A 92 30.81 12.65 49.89
CA ASP A 92 29.63 13.51 49.77
C ASP A 92 29.72 14.37 48.51
N LEU A 93 30.87 15.00 48.27
CA LEU A 93 31.11 15.82 47.09
C LEU A 93 31.04 15.01 45.79
N PHE A 94 31.61 13.81 45.73
CA PHE A 94 31.61 12.96 44.53
C PHE A 94 30.25 12.37 44.20
N THR A 95 29.39 12.20 45.22
CA THR A 95 28.01 11.74 45.05
C THR A 95 26.99 12.86 44.94
N SER A 96 27.39 14.12 45.19
CA SER A 96 26.52 15.27 45.02
C SER A 96 25.96 15.37 43.58
N GLU A 97 24.68 15.72 43.48
CA GLU A 97 23.99 15.87 42.19
C GLU A 97 24.73 16.86 41.27
N ALA A 98 25.17 17.99 41.83
CA ALA A 98 25.90 19.01 41.10
C ALA A 98 27.22 18.49 40.49
N PHE A 99 27.95 17.64 41.22
CA PHE A 99 29.18 17.04 40.72
C PHE A 99 28.89 15.99 39.64
N MET A 100 27.91 15.11 39.87
CA MET A 100 27.53 14.07 38.91
C MET A 100 27.06 14.67 37.59
N LYS A 101 26.17 15.67 37.63
CA LYS A 101 25.70 16.41 36.45
C LYS A 101 26.85 17.03 35.66
N ARG A 102 27.81 17.68 36.35
CA ARG A 102 29.01 18.27 35.73
C ARG A 102 29.91 17.20 35.12
N SER A 103 30.10 16.08 35.82
CA SER A 103 30.95 14.96 35.38
C SER A 103 30.41 14.30 34.11
N GLU A 104 29.10 14.02 34.07
CA GLU A 104 28.41 13.46 32.91
C GLU A 104 28.44 14.40 31.72
N GLN A 105 28.15 15.69 31.93
CA GLN A 105 28.24 16.69 30.88
C GLN A 105 29.66 16.77 30.31
N ASN A 106 30.69 16.75 31.18
CA ASN A 106 32.08 16.73 30.75
C ASN A 106 32.44 15.46 29.98
N LYS A 107 31.85 14.30 30.31
CA LYS A 107 32.02 13.06 29.54
C LYS A 107 31.41 13.18 28.15
N LYS A 108 30.17 13.68 28.05
CA LYS A 108 29.48 13.97 26.78
C LYS A 108 30.24 15.00 25.94
N ASN A 109 30.81 16.03 26.57
CA ASN A 109 31.60 17.03 25.87
C ASN A 109 32.91 16.44 25.33
N ARG A 110 33.60 15.61 26.12
CA ARG A 110 34.81 14.91 25.65
C ARG A 110 34.53 13.94 24.52
N SER A 111 33.38 13.27 24.49
CA SER A 111 33.03 12.37 23.38
C SER A 111 32.71 13.10 22.08
N LYS A 112 32.44 14.42 22.11
CA LYS A 112 32.27 15.24 20.90
C LYS A 112 33.60 15.64 20.25
N LEU A 113 34.73 15.46 20.95
CA LEU A 113 36.04 15.78 20.40
C LEU A 113 36.45 14.67 19.42
N THR A 114 36.37 14.98 18.13
CA THR A 114 36.66 14.02 17.04
C THR A 114 38.15 13.90 16.73
N VAL A 115 38.91 14.98 16.96
CA VAL A 115 40.35 15.04 16.70
C VAL A 115 41.10 15.65 17.89
N ASN A 116 42.22 15.02 18.26
CA ASN A 116 43.07 15.48 19.36
C ASN A 116 44.20 16.34 18.81
N HIS A 117 44.43 17.49 19.44
CA HIS A 117 45.57 18.35 19.15
C HIS A 117 46.87 17.75 19.69
N ALA A 118 47.96 17.89 18.94
CA ALA A 118 49.27 17.30 19.23
C ALA A 118 50.32 18.34 19.66
N ALA A 119 50.03 19.64 19.58
CA ALA A 119 51.02 20.70 19.89
C ALA A 119 51.12 21.07 21.38
N GLY A 120 50.51 20.27 22.26
CA GLY A 120 50.64 20.38 23.71
C GLY A 120 50.14 21.72 24.25
N SER A 121 50.94 22.38 25.10
CA SER A 121 50.60 23.68 25.71
C SER A 121 50.74 24.88 24.76
N ARG A 122 51.15 24.67 23.51
CA ARG A 122 51.24 25.75 22.52
C ARG A 122 49.87 25.98 21.90
N SER A 123 49.33 27.18 22.07
CA SER A 123 48.09 27.58 21.41
C SER A 123 48.26 27.66 19.89
N PHE A 124 47.16 27.51 19.16
CA PHE A 124 47.14 27.63 17.69
C PHE A 124 47.70 28.98 17.22
N GLN A 125 47.36 30.08 17.90
CA GLN A 125 47.90 31.42 17.61
C GLN A 125 49.42 31.48 17.80
N ARG A 126 49.94 30.84 18.85
CA ARG A 126 51.39 30.79 19.09
C ARG A 126 52.10 29.90 18.07
N THR A 127 51.50 28.78 17.68
CA THR A 127 52.03 27.94 16.59
C THR A 127 52.06 28.71 15.28
N ARG A 128 50.98 29.43 14.94
CA ARG A 128 50.89 30.31 13.78
C ARG A 128 51.98 31.40 13.82
N ALA A 129 52.12 32.11 14.93
CA ALA A 129 53.15 33.15 15.08
C ALA A 129 54.57 32.59 14.87
N CYS A 130 54.85 31.38 15.36
CA CYS A 130 56.14 30.73 15.16
C CYS A 130 56.33 30.10 13.77
N MET A 131 55.29 29.99 12.94
CA MET A 131 55.36 29.52 11.55
C MET A 131 55.46 30.64 10.53
N LYS A 132 55.27 31.90 10.94
CA LYS A 132 55.41 33.04 10.02
C LYS A 132 56.89 33.16 9.66
N ASN A 133 57.25 32.80 8.43
CA ASN A 133 58.56 33.11 7.87
C ASN A 133 58.66 34.63 7.65
N GLN A 134 59.86 35.18 7.81
CA GLN A 134 60.13 36.63 7.69
C GLN A 134 59.84 37.20 6.29
N GLU A 135 59.76 36.37 5.24
CA GLU A 135 59.67 36.84 3.85
C GLU A 135 58.24 36.88 3.25
N SER A 136 57.28 36.08 3.71
CA SER A 136 55.95 36.03 3.06
C SER A 136 54.76 36.33 3.97
N GLY A 137 54.92 36.30 5.31
CA GLY A 137 53.88 36.63 6.30
C GLY A 137 52.60 35.77 6.29
N ASN A 138 52.34 35.05 5.21
CA ASN A 138 51.19 34.21 4.93
C ASN A 138 51.55 32.74 5.18
N ILE A 139 50.70 32.08 5.96
CA ILE A 139 50.84 30.66 6.30
C ILE A 139 49.66 29.93 5.67
N ASN A 140 49.96 28.88 4.90
CA ASN A 140 48.95 27.97 4.36
C ASN A 140 48.15 27.35 5.54
N PRO A 141 46.81 27.53 5.58
CA PRO A 141 45.96 26.97 6.63
C PRO A 141 46.10 25.45 6.81
N ALA A 142 46.27 24.68 5.72
CA ALA A 142 46.44 23.24 5.77
C ALA A 142 47.76 22.84 6.46
N GLU A 143 48.86 23.56 6.16
CA GLU A 143 50.16 23.32 6.80
C GLU A 143 50.17 23.71 8.28
N LEU A 144 49.47 24.80 8.64
CA LEU A 144 49.26 25.16 10.05
C LEU A 144 48.46 24.07 10.78
N TYR A 145 47.43 23.52 10.15
CA TYR A 145 46.66 22.41 10.70
C TYR A 145 47.57 21.19 10.91
N LYS A 146 48.28 20.74 9.87
CA LYS A 146 49.22 19.59 9.94
C LYS A 146 50.15 19.69 11.15
N LYS A 147 50.82 20.83 11.34
CA LYS A 147 51.76 21.05 12.47
C LYS A 147 51.11 20.93 13.86
N ASN A 148 49.81 21.18 13.96
CA ASN A 148 49.08 21.13 15.22
C ASN A 148 48.49 19.74 15.52
N TYR A 149 48.40 18.85 14.53
CA TYR A 149 47.73 17.55 14.66
C TYR A 149 48.62 16.33 14.35
N THR A 150 49.88 16.56 13.97
CA THR A 150 50.92 15.54 13.88
C THR A 150 51.86 15.57 15.09
N ASN A 151 52.47 14.42 15.39
CA ASN A 151 53.53 14.34 16.40
C ASN A 151 54.86 14.96 15.89
N LYS A 152 55.92 14.90 16.71
CA LYS A 152 57.24 15.43 16.33
C LYS A 152 57.85 14.75 15.09
N ASP A 153 57.45 13.52 14.82
CA ASP A 153 57.92 12.70 13.71
C ASP A 153 57.04 12.87 12.45
N GLY A 154 56.03 13.73 12.50
CA GLY A 154 55.10 13.99 11.39
C GLY A 154 53.98 12.95 11.23
N ILE A 155 53.85 12.01 12.16
CA ILE A 155 52.81 10.97 12.17
C ILE A 155 51.51 11.55 12.70
N TRP A 156 50.40 11.27 12.01
CA TRP A 156 49.06 11.65 12.42
C TRP A 156 48.64 10.93 13.70
N THR A 157 48.05 11.67 14.63
CA THR A 157 47.58 11.10 15.90
C THR A 157 46.27 10.33 15.76
N LEU A 158 45.43 10.70 14.78
CA LEU A 158 44.15 10.08 14.45
C LEU A 158 43.88 10.19 12.95
N GLU A 159 43.24 9.18 12.36
CA GLU A 159 42.93 9.17 10.92
C GLU A 159 41.99 10.32 10.52
N GLY A 160 40.99 10.63 11.35
CA GLY A 160 40.10 11.76 11.10
C GLY A 160 40.82 13.12 11.00
N ALA A 161 41.98 13.28 11.65
CA ALA A 161 42.78 14.50 11.50
C ALA A 161 43.47 14.55 10.13
N ARG A 162 43.93 13.40 9.63
CA ARG A 162 44.50 13.28 8.29
C ARG A 162 43.46 13.58 7.21
N GLU A 163 42.26 13.01 7.30
CA GLU A 163 41.17 13.26 6.35
C GLU A 163 40.76 14.75 6.28
N ILE A 164 40.79 15.44 7.42
CA ILE A 164 40.54 16.90 7.47
C ILE A 164 41.66 17.63 6.75
N TYR A 165 42.93 17.27 7.00
CA TYR A 165 44.06 17.86 6.28
C TYR A 165 43.97 17.64 4.77
N GLU A 166 43.69 16.42 4.32
CA GLU A 166 43.59 16.10 2.89
C GLU A 166 42.49 16.92 2.21
N ARG A 167 41.34 17.13 2.88
CA ARG A 167 40.30 18.04 2.40
C ARG A 167 40.76 19.50 2.33
N MET A 168 41.45 19.98 3.37
CA MET A 168 41.99 21.34 3.39
C MET A 168 43.04 21.56 2.30
N ASP A 169 43.93 20.58 2.09
CA ASP A 169 44.97 20.62 1.07
C ASP A 169 44.37 20.56 -0.34
N ALA A 170 43.40 19.68 -0.58
CA ALA A 170 42.67 19.61 -1.85
C ALA A 170 41.95 20.93 -2.16
N PHE A 171 41.32 21.54 -1.16
CA PHE A 171 40.67 22.84 -1.32
C PHE A 171 41.67 23.96 -1.62
N GLN A 172 42.82 23.97 -0.93
CA GLN A 172 43.88 24.94 -1.20
C GLN A 172 44.43 24.78 -2.63
N ARG A 173 44.67 23.55 -3.10
CA ARG A 173 45.06 23.29 -4.49
C ARG A 173 44.03 23.81 -5.49
N LYS A 174 42.73 23.67 -5.18
CA LYS A 174 41.66 24.23 -6.01
C LYS A 174 41.73 25.76 -6.08
N CYS A 175 41.99 26.42 -4.96
CA CYS A 175 42.25 27.88 -4.91
C CYS A 175 43.42 28.27 -5.79
N ASP A 176 44.54 27.56 -5.67
CA ASP A 176 45.76 27.85 -6.40
C ASP A 176 45.61 27.63 -7.92
N LEU A 177 44.90 26.56 -8.33
CA LEU A 177 44.62 26.25 -9.74
C LEU A 177 43.67 27.25 -10.40
N GLU A 178 42.63 27.69 -9.69
CA GLU A 178 41.64 28.63 -10.21
C GLU A 178 42.07 30.09 -10.06
N GLY A 179 43.17 30.35 -9.34
CA GLY A 179 43.62 31.71 -9.01
C GLY A 179 42.61 32.48 -8.15
N LYS A 180 41.77 31.76 -7.40
CA LYS A 180 40.66 32.31 -6.61
C LYS A 180 40.94 32.22 -5.12
N THR A 181 40.38 33.16 -4.39
CA THR A 181 40.34 33.14 -2.94
C THR A 181 39.38 32.06 -2.43
N TYR A 182 39.59 31.65 -1.19
CA TYR A 182 38.75 30.67 -0.50
C TYR A 182 37.26 31.05 -0.55
N THR A 183 36.95 32.32 -0.33
CA THR A 183 35.58 32.87 -0.36
C THR A 183 34.94 32.86 -1.74
N GLU A 184 35.73 32.99 -2.81
CA GLU A 184 35.21 32.97 -4.18
C GLU A 184 34.84 31.54 -4.59
N ILE A 185 35.64 30.55 -4.19
CA ILE A 185 35.33 29.14 -4.45
C ILE A 185 34.11 28.69 -3.65
N GLU A 186 33.95 29.13 -2.40
CA GLU A 186 32.76 28.83 -1.60
C GLU A 186 31.49 29.38 -2.27
N LYS A 187 31.50 30.68 -2.64
CA LYS A 187 30.35 31.30 -3.32
C LYS A 187 30.05 30.65 -4.66
N GLN A 188 31.08 30.24 -5.41
CA GLN A 188 30.89 29.52 -6.66
C GLN A 188 30.24 28.15 -6.42
N ALA A 189 30.71 27.39 -5.42
CA ALA A 189 30.14 26.10 -5.08
C ALA A 189 28.67 26.20 -4.65
N GLU A 190 28.33 27.25 -3.87
CA GLU A 190 26.95 27.56 -3.49
C GLU A 190 26.08 27.88 -4.70
N MET A 191 26.55 28.79 -5.58
CA MET A 191 25.83 29.13 -6.81
C MET A 191 25.64 27.92 -7.72
N GLU A 192 26.66 27.09 -7.88
CA GLU A 192 26.57 25.83 -8.64
C GLU A 192 25.58 24.85 -8.01
N ALA A 193 25.47 24.79 -6.68
CA ALA A 193 24.47 23.97 -6.01
C ALA A 193 23.05 24.46 -6.31
N THR A 194 22.80 25.75 -6.16
CA THR A 194 21.50 26.36 -6.50
C THR A 194 21.13 26.14 -7.96
N LEU A 195 22.10 26.25 -8.88
CA LEU A 195 21.86 25.98 -10.31
C LEU A 195 21.56 24.49 -10.59
N ARG A 196 22.18 23.57 -9.84
CA ARG A 196 21.85 22.13 -9.94
C ARG A 196 20.42 21.87 -9.46
N ASP A 197 20.04 22.45 -8.33
CA ASP A 197 18.70 22.28 -7.77
C ASP A 197 17.64 22.83 -8.74
N HIS A 198 17.85 24.03 -9.29
CA HIS A 198 16.94 24.60 -10.28
C HIS A 198 16.83 23.78 -11.57
N ARG A 199 17.94 23.19 -12.05
CA ARG A 199 17.91 22.29 -13.23
C ARG A 199 17.12 21.02 -12.93
N GLU A 200 17.23 20.48 -11.72
CA GLU A 200 16.47 19.29 -11.34
C GLU A 200 14.98 19.61 -11.18
N GLU A 201 14.63 20.76 -10.61
CA GLU A 201 13.25 21.26 -10.59
C GLU A 201 12.65 21.36 -12.00
N GLN A 202 13.40 21.92 -12.96
CA GLN A 202 12.96 21.99 -14.35
C GLN A 202 12.75 20.60 -14.98
N ARG A 203 13.61 19.63 -14.67
CA ARG A 203 13.46 18.25 -15.15
C ARG A 203 12.22 17.57 -14.58
N VAL A 204 11.99 17.74 -13.27
CA VAL A 204 10.79 17.21 -12.58
C VAL A 204 9.52 17.83 -13.16
N GLU A 205 9.54 19.14 -13.42
CA GLU A 205 8.42 19.86 -14.04
C GLU A 205 8.12 19.36 -15.46
N GLN A 206 9.15 19.19 -16.30
CA GLN A 206 8.99 18.65 -17.65
C GLN A 206 8.44 17.22 -17.63
N GLU A 207 8.90 16.39 -16.70
CA GLU A 207 8.40 15.03 -16.53
C GLU A 207 6.93 15.02 -16.08
N ARG A 208 6.54 15.92 -15.16
CA ARG A 208 5.14 16.07 -14.74
C ARG A 208 4.25 16.41 -15.93
N ILE A 209 4.65 17.39 -16.75
CA ILE A 209 3.90 17.80 -17.95
C ILE A 209 3.77 16.62 -18.92
N ARG A 210 4.84 15.83 -19.13
CA ARG A 210 4.80 14.64 -19.99
C ARG A 210 3.78 13.62 -19.49
N LEU A 211 3.82 13.28 -18.19
CA LEU A 211 2.90 12.31 -17.59
C LEU A 211 1.44 12.79 -17.66
N GLU A 212 1.19 14.08 -17.46
CA GLU A 212 -0.15 14.65 -17.58
C GLU A 212 -0.68 14.58 -19.02
N GLN A 213 0.18 14.82 -20.02
CA GLN A 213 -0.16 14.64 -21.43
C GLN A 213 -0.46 13.17 -21.77
N GLU A 214 0.34 12.23 -21.26
CA GLU A 214 0.10 10.80 -21.43
C GLU A 214 -1.21 10.34 -20.76
N GLU A 215 -1.52 10.80 -19.56
CA GLU A 215 -2.79 10.52 -18.90
C GLU A 215 -3.97 11.08 -19.70
N ARG A 216 -3.85 12.32 -20.21
CA ARG A 216 -4.90 12.93 -21.04
C ARG A 216 -5.16 12.10 -22.30
N MET A 217 -4.10 11.66 -22.97
CA MET A 217 -4.17 10.77 -24.13
C MET A 217 -4.84 9.44 -23.78
N LYS A 218 -4.48 8.81 -22.66
CA LYS A 218 -5.11 7.56 -22.19
C LYS A 218 -6.59 7.75 -21.88
N ARG A 219 -6.98 8.84 -21.21
CA ARG A 219 -8.38 9.15 -20.93
C ARG A 219 -9.18 9.36 -22.23
N GLU A 220 -8.57 9.96 -23.23
CA GLU A 220 -9.21 10.17 -24.53
C GLU A 220 -9.37 8.86 -25.31
N GLN A 221 -8.35 8.00 -25.31
CA GLN A 221 -8.44 6.64 -25.86
C GLN A 221 -9.52 5.81 -25.17
N GLU A 222 -9.61 5.89 -23.84
CA GLU A 222 -10.64 5.18 -23.08
C GLU A 222 -12.04 5.71 -23.39
N ARG A 223 -12.23 7.04 -23.48
CA ARG A 223 -13.51 7.63 -23.92
C ARG A 223 -13.93 7.11 -25.28
N MET A 224 -13.02 7.08 -26.25
CA MET A 224 -13.30 6.53 -27.58
C MET A 224 -13.65 5.04 -27.53
N ARG A 225 -12.98 4.26 -26.66
CA ARG A 225 -13.27 2.84 -26.48
C ARG A 225 -14.67 2.61 -25.90
N VAL A 226 -15.02 3.34 -24.84
CA VAL A 226 -16.35 3.26 -24.21
C VAL A 226 -17.44 3.69 -25.19
N GLU A 227 -17.23 4.80 -25.91
CA GLU A 227 -18.21 5.26 -26.91
C GLU A 227 -18.40 4.24 -28.05
N HIS A 228 -17.32 3.59 -28.48
CA HIS A 228 -17.42 2.51 -29.46
C HIS A 228 -18.19 1.30 -28.91
N GLU A 229 -17.91 0.89 -27.66
CA GLU A 229 -18.62 -0.21 -27.00
C GLU A 229 -20.11 0.09 -26.80
N GLU A 230 -20.46 1.31 -26.40
CA GLU A 230 -21.85 1.77 -26.28
C GLU A 230 -22.58 1.73 -27.63
N ARG A 231 -21.93 2.15 -28.72
CA ARG A 231 -22.51 2.02 -30.08
C ARG A 231 -22.78 0.56 -30.44
N MET A 232 -21.83 -0.34 -30.15
CA MET A 232 -22.00 -1.77 -30.40
C MET A 232 -23.16 -2.36 -29.57
N GLN A 233 -23.29 -1.96 -28.31
CA GLN A 233 -24.38 -2.39 -27.45
C GLN A 233 -25.74 -1.85 -27.93
N GLN A 234 -25.82 -0.58 -28.34
CA GLN A 234 -27.03 0.00 -28.91
C GLN A 234 -27.45 -0.72 -30.19
N GLU A 235 -26.50 -1.09 -31.05
CA GLU A 235 -26.77 -1.84 -32.27
C GLU A 235 -27.26 -3.26 -31.96
N GLN A 236 -26.63 -3.95 -31.01
CA GLN A 236 -27.11 -5.25 -30.53
C GLN A 236 -28.53 -5.17 -29.94
N GLU A 237 -28.82 -4.13 -29.15
CA GLU A 237 -30.16 -3.96 -28.57
C GLU A 237 -31.21 -3.66 -29.65
N ARG A 238 -30.87 -2.85 -30.67
CA ARG A 238 -31.75 -2.61 -31.83
C ARG A 238 -32.06 -3.92 -32.55
N MET A 239 -31.03 -4.71 -32.86
CA MET A 239 -31.18 -6.02 -33.49
C MET A 239 -32.06 -6.96 -32.63
N ARG A 240 -31.89 -6.96 -31.31
CA ARG A 240 -32.72 -7.75 -30.40
C ARG A 240 -34.18 -7.31 -30.42
N LYS A 241 -34.46 -6.01 -30.34
CA LYS A 241 -35.83 -5.46 -30.41
C LYS A 241 -36.50 -5.76 -31.74
N GLU A 242 -35.74 -5.69 -32.84
CA GLU A 242 -36.24 -6.05 -34.16
C GLU A 242 -36.58 -7.54 -34.27
N GLN A 243 -35.73 -8.42 -33.73
CA GLN A 243 -36.05 -9.85 -33.62
C GLN A 243 -37.31 -10.10 -32.78
N GLU A 244 -37.46 -9.43 -31.64
CA GLU A 244 -38.66 -9.56 -30.78
C GLU A 244 -39.91 -9.08 -31.50
N ARG A 245 -39.84 -7.93 -32.20
CA ARG A 245 -40.94 -7.41 -33.01
C ARG A 245 -41.34 -8.40 -34.11
N LEU A 246 -40.36 -8.94 -34.85
CA LEU A 246 -40.62 -9.90 -35.90
C LEU A 246 -41.24 -11.19 -35.34
N ARG A 247 -40.76 -11.68 -34.18
CA ARG A 247 -41.36 -12.83 -33.48
C ARG A 247 -42.81 -12.56 -33.08
N ALA A 248 -43.11 -11.37 -32.55
CA ALA A 248 -44.47 -11.00 -32.18
C ALA A 248 -45.39 -10.88 -33.41
N GLU A 249 -44.90 -10.34 -34.51
CA GLU A 249 -45.65 -10.22 -35.77
C GLU A 249 -45.95 -11.60 -36.37
N ILE A 250 -44.96 -12.51 -36.38
CA ILE A 250 -45.15 -13.91 -36.78
C ILE A 250 -46.18 -14.59 -35.86
N SER A 251 -46.09 -14.42 -34.54
CA SER A 251 -47.03 -15.00 -33.57
C SER A 251 -48.47 -14.51 -33.82
N LYS A 252 -48.65 -13.21 -34.02
CA LYS A 252 -49.96 -12.62 -34.30
C LYS A 252 -50.56 -13.14 -35.61
N GLU A 253 -49.74 -13.28 -36.64
CA GLU A 253 -50.19 -13.82 -37.93
C GLU A 253 -50.54 -15.31 -37.83
N LEU A 254 -49.77 -16.08 -37.04
CA LEU A 254 -50.10 -17.46 -36.71
C LEU A 254 -51.43 -17.56 -35.96
N GLU A 255 -51.64 -16.75 -34.91
CA GLU A 255 -52.89 -16.72 -34.15
C GLU A 255 -54.08 -16.35 -35.03
N LYS A 256 -53.94 -15.33 -35.89
CA LYS A 256 -54.98 -14.91 -36.84
C LYS A 256 -55.32 -16.02 -37.82
N LYS A 257 -54.32 -16.72 -38.37
CA LYS A 257 -54.53 -17.90 -39.22
C LYS A 257 -55.18 -19.05 -38.47
N MET A 258 -54.77 -19.28 -37.24
CA MET A 258 -55.33 -20.35 -36.40
C MET A 258 -56.80 -20.05 -36.08
N PHE A 259 -57.13 -18.79 -35.76
CA PHE A 259 -58.49 -18.34 -35.52
C PHE A 259 -59.37 -18.46 -36.78
N SER A 260 -58.89 -18.03 -37.96
CA SER A 260 -59.67 -18.15 -39.19
C SER A 260 -59.93 -19.61 -39.59
N VAL A 261 -58.95 -20.49 -39.37
CA VAL A 261 -59.12 -21.93 -39.58
C VAL A 261 -60.13 -22.51 -38.58
N MET A 262 -60.06 -22.13 -37.29
CA MET A 262 -61.01 -22.58 -36.28
C MET A 262 -62.44 -22.09 -36.54
N GLU A 263 -62.60 -20.81 -36.92
CA GLU A 263 -63.90 -20.22 -37.25
C GLU A 263 -64.54 -20.94 -38.44
N LYS A 264 -63.76 -21.21 -39.49
CA LYS A 264 -64.23 -21.99 -40.65
C LYS A 264 -64.67 -23.40 -40.22
N LYS A 265 -63.85 -24.10 -39.44
CA LYS A 265 -64.18 -25.46 -38.94
C LYS A 265 -65.44 -25.47 -38.06
N MET A 266 -65.61 -24.49 -37.18
CA MET A 266 -66.80 -24.33 -36.34
C MET A 266 -68.04 -24.01 -37.17
N SER A 267 -67.91 -23.17 -38.19
CA SER A 267 -68.99 -22.85 -39.14
C SER A 267 -69.43 -24.10 -39.92
N ASP A 268 -68.48 -24.87 -40.44
CA ASP A 268 -68.74 -26.10 -41.19
C ASP A 268 -69.40 -27.16 -40.29
N MET A 269 -68.91 -27.32 -39.05
CA MET A 269 -69.54 -28.16 -38.03
C MET A 269 -70.99 -27.73 -37.76
N SER A 270 -71.22 -26.44 -37.55
CA SER A 270 -72.54 -25.88 -37.27
C SER A 270 -73.51 -26.11 -38.42
N LYS A 271 -73.12 -25.78 -39.67
CA LYS A 271 -73.96 -26.02 -40.85
C LYS A 271 -74.37 -27.48 -40.96
N ARG A 272 -73.45 -28.40 -40.69
CA ARG A 272 -73.72 -29.83 -40.74
C ARG A 272 -74.67 -30.27 -39.64
N LEU A 273 -74.46 -29.79 -38.41
CA LEU A 273 -75.38 -30.00 -37.29
C LEU A 273 -76.80 -29.51 -37.65
N PHE A 274 -76.92 -28.30 -38.22
CA PHE A 274 -78.21 -27.74 -38.62
C PHE A 274 -78.90 -28.56 -39.72
N SER A 275 -78.16 -28.99 -40.75
CA SER A 275 -78.69 -29.76 -41.87
C SER A 275 -79.07 -31.18 -41.48
N GLN A 276 -78.23 -31.86 -40.69
CA GLN A 276 -78.42 -33.27 -40.35
C GLN A 276 -79.47 -33.46 -39.24
N PHE A 277 -79.71 -32.44 -38.41
CA PHE A 277 -80.59 -32.54 -37.24
C PHE A 277 -81.76 -31.55 -37.25
N GLY A 278 -82.10 -30.98 -38.41
CA GLY A 278 -83.34 -30.24 -38.65
C GLY A 278 -83.59 -29.13 -37.64
N ALA A 279 -82.65 -28.20 -37.50
CA ALA A 279 -82.73 -27.07 -36.56
C ALA A 279 -82.91 -27.45 -35.08
N PHE A 280 -82.34 -28.59 -34.64
CA PHE A 280 -82.40 -29.09 -33.26
C PHE A 280 -83.80 -29.52 -32.77
N CYS A 281 -84.76 -29.70 -33.68
CA CYS A 281 -86.12 -30.08 -33.36
C CYS A 281 -86.26 -31.50 -32.77
N TYR A 282 -85.28 -32.38 -33.02
CA TYR A 282 -85.34 -33.78 -32.59
C TYR A 282 -84.37 -34.08 -31.45
N ILE A 283 -84.90 -34.58 -30.32
CA ILE A 283 -84.11 -34.93 -29.12
C ILE A 283 -83.59 -36.36 -29.19
N ASN A 284 -84.40 -37.28 -29.73
CA ASN A 284 -84.09 -38.69 -29.95
C ASN A 284 -84.23 -39.00 -31.45
N GLU A 285 -83.62 -40.09 -31.91
CA GLU A 285 -83.78 -40.65 -33.26
C GLU A 285 -85.27 -40.68 -33.70
N ILE A 286 -85.57 -40.20 -34.90
CA ILE A 286 -86.93 -40.17 -35.45
C ILE A 286 -87.38 -41.63 -35.70
N ASN A 287 -88.57 -41.98 -35.20
CA ASN A 287 -89.15 -43.34 -35.10
C ASN A 287 -88.84 -44.14 -33.81
N GLY A 288 -88.16 -43.54 -32.83
CA GLY A 288 -87.80 -44.26 -31.60
C GLY A 288 -86.69 -45.29 -31.84
N ALA A 289 -86.13 -45.85 -30.76
CA ALA A 289 -84.97 -46.75 -30.81
C ALA A 289 -85.21 -47.95 -31.76
N SER A 290 -84.77 -47.81 -33.01
CA SER A 290 -84.92 -48.84 -34.04
C SER A 290 -84.06 -50.06 -33.71
N ASN A 291 -82.96 -49.85 -32.96
CA ASN A 291 -82.04 -50.86 -32.43
C ASN A 291 -81.46 -50.42 -31.07
N ASN A 292 -80.86 -51.35 -30.31
CA ASN A 292 -80.22 -51.05 -29.01
C ASN A 292 -78.79 -50.45 -29.14
N TYR A 293 -78.21 -50.47 -30.34
CA TYR A 293 -76.86 -50.00 -30.68
C TYR A 293 -75.79 -50.50 -29.70
N CYS A 294 -75.88 -51.77 -29.29
CA CYS A 294 -74.87 -52.39 -28.43
C CYS A 294 -73.98 -53.32 -29.26
N ASP A 295 -72.67 -53.05 -29.28
CA ASP A 295 -71.67 -54.00 -29.75
C ASP A 295 -71.17 -54.83 -28.57
N ALA A 296 -71.71 -56.05 -28.45
CA ALA A 296 -71.34 -56.99 -27.40
C ALA A 296 -69.91 -57.55 -27.53
N SER A 297 -69.25 -57.35 -28.68
CA SER A 297 -67.85 -57.77 -28.88
C SER A 297 -66.85 -56.78 -28.28
N ASN A 298 -67.28 -55.56 -27.95
CA ASN A 298 -66.44 -54.53 -27.35
C ASN A 298 -66.30 -54.74 -25.83
N THR A 299 -65.15 -55.26 -25.40
CA THR A 299 -64.85 -55.53 -23.99
C THR A 299 -64.39 -54.29 -23.21
N GLN A 300 -63.97 -53.23 -23.90
CA GLN A 300 -63.49 -51.99 -23.29
C GLN A 300 -64.65 -51.13 -22.75
N TYR A 301 -65.77 -51.10 -23.46
CA TYR A 301 -66.98 -50.36 -23.08
C TYR A 301 -68.18 -51.31 -23.05
N PRO A 302 -68.32 -52.16 -22.01
CA PRO A 302 -69.36 -53.17 -21.97
C PRO A 302 -70.76 -52.53 -21.93
N CYS A 303 -71.69 -53.12 -22.67
CA CYS A 303 -73.07 -52.64 -22.71
C CYS A 303 -73.80 -52.90 -21.38
N ASN A 304 -74.55 -51.90 -20.92
CA ASN A 304 -75.49 -52.10 -19.81
C ASN A 304 -76.83 -52.64 -20.36
N PRO A 305 -77.34 -53.80 -19.89
CA PRO A 305 -78.59 -54.40 -20.39
C PRO A 305 -79.84 -53.52 -20.18
N SER A 306 -79.80 -52.59 -19.23
CA SER A 306 -80.93 -51.69 -18.91
C SER A 306 -80.92 -50.41 -19.73
N GLN A 307 -79.98 -50.29 -20.68
CA GLN A 307 -79.69 -49.06 -21.40
C GLN A 307 -79.70 -49.27 -22.90
N GLN A 308 -79.92 -48.19 -23.64
CA GLN A 308 -79.96 -48.19 -25.11
C GLN A 308 -79.12 -47.03 -25.66
N TYR A 309 -78.21 -47.35 -26.58
CA TYR A 309 -77.19 -46.45 -27.12
C TYR A 309 -77.60 -45.83 -28.46
N TYR A 310 -78.90 -45.64 -28.67
CA TYR A 310 -79.42 -44.96 -29.87
C TYR A 310 -79.01 -43.48 -29.87
N GLY A 311 -79.16 -42.84 -31.03
CA GLY A 311 -78.67 -41.50 -31.25
C GLY A 311 -79.37 -40.46 -30.36
N ARG A 312 -78.56 -39.67 -29.64
CA ARG A 312 -79.00 -38.52 -28.84
C ARG A 312 -78.34 -37.25 -29.34
N ARG A 313 -78.99 -36.11 -29.12
CA ARG A 313 -78.55 -34.75 -29.52
C ARG A 313 -77.03 -34.50 -29.40
N PRO A 314 -76.50 -33.47 -30.09
CA PRO A 314 -76.90 -32.94 -31.38
C PRO A 314 -76.18 -33.65 -32.54
N LEU A 315 -75.27 -34.61 -32.30
CA LEU A 315 -74.56 -35.36 -33.37
C LEU A 315 -75.03 -36.81 -33.54
N GLN A 316 -76.13 -37.22 -32.88
CA GLN A 316 -76.64 -38.60 -32.84
C GLN A 316 -75.53 -39.59 -32.47
N LEU A 317 -74.88 -39.35 -31.33
CA LEU A 317 -73.88 -40.27 -30.80
C LEU A 317 -74.54 -41.64 -30.61
N THR A 318 -74.04 -42.65 -31.29
CA THR A 318 -74.55 -44.04 -31.27
C THR A 318 -73.45 -44.99 -30.86
N TRP A 319 -73.82 -46.15 -30.31
CA TRP A 319 -72.92 -47.22 -29.87
C TRP A 319 -72.24 -47.04 -28.49
N ASN A 320 -72.17 -48.13 -27.74
CA ASN A 320 -71.56 -48.23 -26.40
C ASN A 320 -70.13 -47.68 -26.34
N TYR A 321 -69.30 -47.97 -27.35
CA TYR A 321 -67.91 -47.51 -27.37
C TYR A 321 -67.76 -46.00 -27.55
N ASN A 322 -68.65 -45.36 -28.30
CA ASN A 322 -68.62 -43.91 -28.49
C ASN A 322 -69.06 -43.17 -27.22
N TYR A 323 -70.09 -43.67 -26.53
CA TYR A 323 -70.55 -43.11 -25.26
C TYR A 323 -69.50 -43.27 -24.15
N GLY A 324 -68.89 -44.46 -24.03
CA GLY A 324 -67.85 -44.71 -23.02
C GLY A 324 -66.55 -43.92 -23.27
N ALA A 325 -66.16 -43.75 -24.54
CA ALA A 325 -65.01 -42.92 -24.89
C ALA A 325 -65.28 -41.42 -24.64
N ALA A 326 -66.50 -40.95 -24.90
CA ALA A 326 -66.92 -39.58 -24.61
C ALA A 326 -67.00 -39.30 -23.10
N GLU A 327 -67.41 -40.28 -22.29
CA GLU A 327 -67.43 -40.22 -20.82
C GLU A 327 -66.06 -39.85 -20.25
N SER A 328 -65.02 -40.55 -20.68
CA SER A 328 -63.64 -40.33 -20.21
C SER A 328 -63.11 -38.91 -20.45
N SER A 329 -63.61 -38.24 -21.50
CA SER A 329 -63.13 -36.90 -21.88
C SER A 329 -63.99 -35.75 -21.33
N ASN A 330 -65.28 -36.00 -21.05
CA ASN A 330 -66.24 -34.94 -20.74
C ASN A 330 -66.83 -35.02 -19.33
N GLY A 331 -66.54 -36.10 -18.58
CA GLY A 331 -66.89 -36.23 -17.16
C GLY A 331 -68.37 -36.47 -16.89
N PHE A 332 -68.99 -37.39 -17.64
CA PHE A 332 -70.38 -37.84 -17.43
C PHE A 332 -70.44 -39.37 -17.50
N ASP A 333 -71.45 -40.00 -16.86
CA ASP A 333 -71.65 -41.46 -16.91
C ASP A 333 -72.32 -41.87 -18.23
N GLY A 334 -71.51 -42.26 -19.20
CA GLY A 334 -71.93 -42.56 -20.56
C GLY A 334 -72.44 -43.99 -20.74
N LEU A 335 -72.24 -44.88 -19.77
CA LEU A 335 -72.67 -46.28 -19.86
C LEU A 335 -73.90 -46.60 -19.01
N ASN A 336 -74.15 -45.88 -17.92
CA ASN A 336 -75.29 -46.13 -17.02
C ASN A 336 -76.29 -44.96 -16.96
N SER A 337 -75.92 -43.74 -17.37
CA SER A 337 -76.79 -42.55 -17.35
C SER A 337 -76.86 -41.83 -18.70
N LEU A 338 -77.16 -42.60 -19.75
CA LEU A 338 -77.21 -42.13 -21.15
C LEU A 338 -78.22 -41.00 -21.41
N GLY A 339 -79.27 -40.90 -20.59
CA GLY A 339 -80.27 -39.84 -20.68
C GLY A 339 -79.65 -38.43 -20.53
N THR A 340 -78.53 -38.32 -19.81
CA THR A 340 -77.83 -37.05 -19.54
C THR A 340 -77.39 -36.34 -20.82
N VAL A 341 -76.96 -37.08 -21.85
CA VAL A 341 -76.58 -36.52 -23.16
C VAL A 341 -77.79 -35.92 -23.91
N GLY A 342 -79.00 -36.39 -23.60
CA GLY A 342 -80.25 -35.88 -24.16
C GLY A 342 -80.85 -34.72 -23.35
N THR A 343 -80.57 -34.62 -22.04
CA THR A 343 -81.20 -33.66 -21.12
C THR A 343 -80.30 -32.48 -20.75
N ASP A 344 -78.99 -32.67 -20.56
CA ASP A 344 -78.06 -31.60 -20.22
C ASP A 344 -77.46 -30.98 -21.50
N PRO A 345 -77.78 -29.71 -21.82
CA PRO A 345 -77.28 -29.07 -23.03
C PRO A 345 -75.75 -28.93 -23.04
N ILE A 346 -75.10 -28.71 -21.89
CA ILE A 346 -73.64 -28.55 -21.80
C ILE A 346 -72.96 -29.86 -22.12
N ILE A 347 -73.42 -30.96 -21.53
CA ILE A 347 -72.87 -32.31 -21.80
C ILE A 347 -73.16 -32.71 -23.25
N SER A 348 -74.38 -32.48 -23.73
CA SER A 348 -74.78 -32.76 -25.12
C SER A 348 -73.88 -32.08 -26.15
N PHE A 349 -73.59 -30.79 -25.96
CA PHE A 349 -72.67 -30.06 -26.85
C PHE A 349 -71.21 -30.48 -26.69
N LYS A 350 -70.75 -30.77 -25.47
CA LYS A 350 -69.39 -31.30 -25.23
C LYS A 350 -69.17 -32.66 -25.92
N THR A 351 -70.14 -33.57 -25.83
CA THR A 351 -70.07 -34.88 -26.50
C THR A 351 -70.07 -34.77 -28.01
N ALA A 352 -70.86 -33.83 -28.55
CA ALA A 352 -70.85 -33.52 -29.98
C ALA A 352 -69.49 -32.94 -30.43
N LEU A 353 -68.96 -31.96 -29.71
CA LEU A 353 -67.66 -31.36 -30.04
C LEU A 353 -66.52 -32.39 -29.91
N TRP A 354 -66.56 -33.24 -28.89
CA TRP A 354 -65.62 -34.34 -28.72
C TRP A 354 -65.67 -35.32 -29.91
N PHE A 355 -66.87 -35.75 -30.32
CA PHE A 355 -67.02 -36.66 -31.44
C PHE A 355 -66.47 -36.02 -32.74
N TRP A 356 -66.76 -34.74 -32.95
CA TRP A 356 -66.22 -33.97 -34.06
C TRP A 356 -64.70 -33.90 -34.04
N MET A 357 -64.08 -33.54 -32.90
CA MET A 357 -62.63 -33.38 -32.79
C MET A 357 -61.85 -34.69 -32.93
N ASN A 358 -62.43 -35.82 -32.53
CA ASN A 358 -61.75 -37.12 -32.54
C ASN A 358 -62.03 -37.96 -33.79
N ASN A 359 -63.21 -37.85 -34.40
CA ASN A 359 -63.63 -38.72 -35.49
C ASN A 359 -63.82 -37.99 -36.84
N VAL A 360 -64.05 -36.67 -36.84
CA VAL A 360 -64.40 -35.91 -38.06
C VAL A 360 -63.34 -34.86 -38.43
N HIS A 361 -62.71 -34.23 -37.44
CA HIS A 361 -61.84 -33.07 -37.60
C HIS A 361 -60.60 -33.33 -38.48
N GLN A 362 -60.08 -34.55 -38.53
CA GLN A 362 -58.96 -34.90 -39.41
C GLN A 362 -59.36 -34.99 -40.89
N VAL A 363 -60.61 -35.39 -41.19
CA VAL A 363 -61.11 -35.58 -42.56
C VAL A 363 -61.51 -34.25 -43.22
N VAL A 364 -61.93 -33.26 -42.44
CA VAL A 364 -62.31 -31.91 -42.92
C VAL A 364 -61.11 -31.12 -43.51
N ILE A 365 -59.87 -31.58 -43.30
CA ILE A 365 -58.67 -31.00 -43.91
C ILE A 365 -58.53 -31.43 -45.39
N GLN A 366 -59.25 -32.48 -45.82
CA GLN A 366 -59.21 -33.09 -47.16
C GLN A 366 -60.60 -33.09 -47.81
N GLU A 367 -61.09 -31.89 -48.14
CA GLU A 367 -62.30 -31.63 -48.95
C GLU A 367 -63.64 -32.18 -48.43
N PHE A 368 -64.70 -31.40 -48.70
CA PHE A 368 -66.05 -31.50 -48.13
C PHE A 368 -66.81 -32.82 -48.45
N GLY A 369 -66.24 -33.70 -49.29
CA GLY A 369 -66.89 -34.90 -49.81
C GLY A 369 -66.57 -36.23 -49.11
N ALA A 370 -65.58 -36.28 -48.21
CA ALA A 370 -65.10 -37.54 -47.63
C ALA A 370 -65.81 -37.98 -46.33
N THR A 371 -66.86 -37.29 -45.91
CA THR A 371 -67.64 -37.63 -44.70
C THR A 371 -69.13 -37.70 -45.02
N ILE A 372 -69.59 -38.35 -46.10
CA ILE A 372 -71.03 -38.66 -46.26
C ILE A 372 -71.35 -39.99 -45.61
#